data_AF-A0A139N5L7-F1
#
_entry.id   AF-A0A139N5L7-F1
#
_cell.length_a   1.000
_cell.length_b   1.000
_cell.length_c   1.000
_cell.angle_alpha   90.00
_cell.angle_beta   90.00
_cell.angle_gamma   90.00
#
_symmetry.space_group_name_H-M   'P 1'
#
loop_
_entity.id
_entity.type
_entity.pdbx_description
1 polymer ?
#
loop_
_entity_poly.entity_id
_entity_poly.type
_entity_poly.pdbx_seq_one_letter_code
_entity_poly.pdbx_strand_id
1 'polypeptide(L)'
;MGKAAIQAQINAKRGELIVLNGKISELTACLNALTAFSTDIEYVLKSHEHIKATYHLAGTPYLNETNNEEDIIKQAERSLSEKKDEVVRKLSLKIVELEGQKLAIGTAITILEMSKSMTKEA
;
A
#
# COMPACT_ATOMS: atom_id res chain seq x y z
N MET A 1 2.74 -27.19 -32.83
CA MET A 1 3.83 -26.21 -32.59
C MET A 1 5.10 -26.98 -32.32
N GLY A 2 6.24 -26.56 -32.87
CA GLY A 2 7.54 -27.18 -32.54
C GLY A 2 8.07 -26.72 -31.18
N LYS A 3 9.08 -27.44 -30.65
CA LYS A 3 9.73 -27.12 -29.37
C LYS A 3 10.20 -25.66 -29.27
N ALA A 4 10.70 -25.08 -30.37
CA ALA A 4 11.15 -23.69 -30.41
C ALA A 4 10.02 -22.69 -30.17
N ALA A 5 8.83 -22.92 -30.75
CA ALA A 5 7.67 -22.06 -30.54
C ALA A 5 7.16 -22.13 -29.09
N ILE A 6 7.17 -23.33 -28.48
CA ILE A 6 6.80 -23.50 -27.07
C ILE A 6 7.83 -22.80 -26.16
N GLN A 7 9.13 -22.89 -26.48
CA GLN A 7 10.17 -22.18 -25.73
C GLN A 7 10.00 -20.66 -25.81
N ALA A 8 9.62 -20.11 -26.96
CA ALA A 8 9.35 -18.68 -27.10
C ALA A 8 8.20 -18.22 -26.18
N GLN A 9 7.12 -19.01 -26.06
CA GLN A 9 6.02 -18.73 -25.14
C GLN A 9 6.43 -18.80 -23.67
N ILE A 10 7.26 -19.79 -23.29
CA ILE A 10 7.82 -19.88 -21.94
C ILE A 10 8.63 -18.62 -21.62
N ASN A 11 9.48 -18.17 -22.54
CA ASN A 11 10.30 -16.98 -22.35
C ASN A 11 9.44 -15.71 -22.19
N ALA A 12 8.39 -15.57 -23.02
CA ALA A 12 7.45 -14.45 -22.89
C ALA A 12 6.78 -14.43 -21.51
N LYS A 13 6.28 -15.57 -21.03
CA LYS A 13 5.66 -15.70 -19.70
C LYS A 13 6.64 -15.46 -18.55
N ARG A 14 7.91 -15.86 -18.68
CA ARG A 14 8.95 -15.53 -17.70
C ARG A 14 9.22 -14.03 -17.66
N GLY A 15 9.17 -13.35 -18.81
CA GLY A 15 9.21 -11.89 -18.89
C GLY A 15 8.05 -11.23 -18.13
N GLU A 16 6.82 -11.73 -18.35
CA GLU A 16 5.63 -11.28 -17.61
C GLU A 16 5.80 -11.44 -16.08
N LEU A 17 6.36 -12.57 -15.62
CA LEU A 17 6.64 -12.80 -14.20
C LEU A 17 7.63 -11.80 -13.62
N ILE A 18 8.69 -11.44 -14.36
CA ILE A 18 9.68 -10.45 -13.89
C ILE A 18 9.00 -9.10 -13.67
N VAL A 19 8.20 -8.66 -14.64
CA VAL A 19 7.44 -7.40 -14.54
C VAL A 19 6.48 -7.44 -13.36
N LEU A 20 5.77 -8.55 -13.17
CA LEU A 20 4.80 -8.70 -12.09
C LEU A 20 5.46 -8.71 -10.70
N ASN A 21 6.59 -9.40 -10.55
CA ASN A 21 7.37 -9.38 -9.31
C ASN A 21 7.89 -7.98 -8.98
N GLY A 22 8.33 -7.21 -9.98
CA GLY A 22 8.74 -5.81 -9.80
C GLY A 22 7.60 -4.97 -9.23
N LYS A 23 6.41 -5.05 -9.85
CA LYS A 23 5.21 -4.34 -9.37
C LYS A 23 4.80 -4.74 -7.96
N ILE A 24 4.83 -6.03 -7.63
CA ILE A 24 4.53 -6.52 -6.28
C ILE A 24 5.53 -5.92 -5.28
N SER A 25 6.83 -5.93 -5.60
CA SER A 25 7.86 -5.38 -4.73
C SER A 25 7.66 -3.89 -4.45
N GLU A 26 7.36 -3.10 -5.47
CA GLU A 26 7.08 -1.66 -5.33
C GLU A 26 5.84 -1.41 -4.46
N LEU A 27 4.76 -2.13 -4.70
CA LEU A 27 3.52 -1.98 -3.92
C LEU A 27 3.71 -2.41 -2.46
N THR A 28 4.46 -3.47 -2.21
CA THR A 28 4.80 -3.91 -0.84
C THR A 28 5.67 -2.88 -0.13
N ALA A 29 6.62 -2.25 -0.81
CA ALA A 29 7.42 -1.16 -0.24
C ALA A 29 6.54 0.04 0.14
N CYS A 30 5.62 0.44 -0.75
CA CYS A 30 4.63 1.49 -0.48
C CYS A 30 3.72 1.14 0.71
N LEU A 31 3.24 -0.10 0.78
CA LEU A 31 2.41 -0.59 1.90
C LEU A 31 3.14 -0.47 3.22
N ASN A 32 4.41 -0.90 3.27
CA ASN A 32 5.24 -0.83 4.48
C ASN A 32 5.50 0.63 4.90
N ALA A 33 5.83 1.50 3.96
CA ALA A 33 6.03 2.92 4.22
C ALA A 33 4.77 3.58 4.77
N LEU A 34 3.61 3.29 4.16
CA LEU A 34 2.33 3.84 4.60
C LEU A 34 1.93 3.31 5.98
N THR A 35 2.16 2.03 6.26
CA THR A 35 1.87 1.42 7.56
C THR A 35 2.71 2.06 8.68
N ALA A 36 3.98 2.37 8.39
CA ALA A 36 4.89 3.01 9.34
C ALA A 36 4.65 4.53 9.53
N PHE A 37 3.91 5.18 8.63
CA PHE A 37 3.62 6.62 8.72
C PHE A 37 2.70 6.93 9.91
N SER A 38 3.11 7.84 10.81
CA SER A 38 2.24 8.34 11.88
C SER A 38 1.24 9.36 11.32
N THR A 39 0.00 9.26 11.79
CA THR A 39 -1.08 10.21 11.47
C THR A 39 -1.34 11.22 12.58
N ASP A 40 -0.46 11.24 13.59
CA ASP A 40 -0.58 12.15 14.73
C ASP A 40 -0.28 13.58 14.28
N ILE A 41 -1.10 14.52 14.75
CA ILE A 41 -0.97 15.94 14.42
C ILE A 41 -0.59 16.66 15.70
N GLU A 42 0.61 17.25 15.71
CA GLU A 42 1.08 18.00 16.86
C GLU A 42 0.24 19.28 17.06
N TYR A 43 -0.34 19.41 18.25
CA TYR A 43 -0.96 20.66 18.68
C TYR A 43 0.11 21.62 19.22
N VAL A 44 0.51 22.59 18.40
CA VAL A 44 1.60 23.55 18.70
C VAL A 44 1.36 24.33 19.99
N LEU A 45 0.11 24.69 20.29
CA LEU A 45 -0.24 25.44 21.50
C LEU A 45 -0.33 24.54 22.76
N LYS A 46 -0.23 23.22 22.57
CA LYS A 46 -0.16 22.14 23.57
C LYS A 46 -1.41 21.94 24.41
N SER A 47 -1.89 22.97 25.08
CA SER A 47 -3.08 22.92 25.95
C SER A 47 -3.51 24.32 26.37
N HIS A 48 -4.74 24.40 26.90
CA HIS A 48 -5.27 25.66 27.46
C HIS A 48 -4.36 26.21 28.58
N GLU A 49 -3.84 25.35 29.46
CA GLU A 49 -2.95 25.77 30.55
C GLU A 49 -1.62 26.31 30.02
N HIS A 50 -1.07 25.73 28.95
CA HIS A 50 0.13 26.25 28.31
C HIS A 50 -0.12 27.61 27.65
N ILE A 51 -1.28 27.78 27.00
CA ILE A 51 -1.70 29.06 26.41
C ILE A 51 -1.83 30.13 27.50
N LYS A 52 -2.52 29.80 28.59
CA LYS A 52 -2.71 30.67 29.74
C LYS A 52 -1.38 31.10 30.37
N ALA A 53 -0.46 30.16 30.57
CA ALA A 53 0.84 30.43 31.18
C ALA A 53 1.77 31.26 30.27
N THR A 54 1.73 31.01 28.95
CA THR A 54 2.68 31.61 28.00
C THR A 54 2.20 32.94 27.45
N TYR A 55 0.90 33.04 27.12
CA TYR A 55 0.32 34.17 26.42
C TYR A 55 -0.62 35.01 27.30
N HIS A 56 -0.87 34.59 28.54
CA HIS A 56 -1.79 35.26 29.47
C HIS A 56 -3.24 35.35 28.95
N LEU A 57 -3.61 34.45 28.03
CA LEU A 57 -4.96 34.35 27.48
C LEU A 57 -5.76 33.33 28.30
N ALA A 58 -6.78 33.81 29.03
CA ALA A 58 -7.55 33.00 29.97
C ALA A 58 -9.03 33.43 30.00
N GLY A 59 -9.88 32.53 30.48
CA GLY A 59 -11.34 32.75 30.56
C GLY A 59 -12.11 31.90 29.56
N THR A 60 -13.44 31.98 29.65
CA THR A 60 -14.35 31.11 28.87
C THR A 60 -14.19 31.22 27.36
N PRO A 61 -13.92 32.40 26.74
CA PRO A 61 -13.73 32.45 25.28
C PRO A 61 -12.51 31.63 24.85
N TYR A 62 -11.36 31.84 25.49
CA TYR A 62 -10.12 31.14 25.13
C TYR A 62 -10.16 29.65 25.47
N LEU A 63 -10.87 29.25 26.53
CA LEU A 63 -11.10 27.84 26.82
C LEU A 63 -11.92 27.18 25.71
N ASN A 64 -12.99 27.83 25.25
CA ASN A 64 -13.82 27.31 24.17
C ASN A 64 -13.05 27.25 22.84
N GLU A 65 -12.25 28.27 22.53
CA GLU A 65 -11.38 28.26 21.34
C GLU A 65 -10.36 27.12 21.40
N THR A 66 -9.69 26.93 22.54
CA THR A 66 -8.74 25.81 22.71
C THR A 66 -9.43 24.46 22.51
N ASN A 67 -10.61 24.25 23.12
CA ASN A 67 -11.36 23.01 22.96
C ASN A 67 -11.77 22.77 21.50
N ASN A 68 -12.25 23.81 20.81
CA ASN A 68 -12.60 23.72 19.39
C ASN A 68 -11.38 23.36 18.53
N GLU A 69 -10.22 23.96 18.79
CA GLU A 69 -8.97 23.65 18.09
C GLU A 69 -8.54 22.20 18.32
N GLU A 70 -8.55 21.73 19.57
CA GLU A 70 -8.25 20.33 19.90
C GLU A 70 -9.22 19.36 19.22
N ASP A 71 -10.50 19.70 19.15
CA ASP A 71 -11.51 18.87 18.48
C ASP A 71 -11.29 18.83 16.96
N ILE A 72 -10.91 19.95 16.33
CA ILE A 72 -10.52 19.99 14.92
C ILE A 72 -9.31 19.09 14.66
N ILE A 73 -8.31 19.13 15.54
CA ILE A 73 -7.11 18.29 15.43
C ILE A 73 -7.47 16.81 15.53
N LYS A 74 -8.22 16.42 16.56
CA LYS A 74 -8.70 15.04 16.72
C LYS A 74 -9.51 14.56 15.52
N GLN A 75 -10.35 15.42 14.95
CA GLN A 75 -11.12 15.10 13.76
C GLN A 75 -10.23 14.93 12.51
N ALA A 76 -9.20 15.77 12.37
CA ALA A 76 -8.23 15.67 11.29
C ALA A 76 -7.38 14.40 11.40
N GLU A 77 -6.88 14.07 12.60
CA GLU A 77 -6.14 12.82 12.87
C GLU A 77 -6.97 11.59 12.53
N ARG A 78 -8.22 11.55 13.02
CA ARG A 78 -9.15 10.46 12.71
C ARG A 78 -9.38 10.34 11.22
N SER A 79 -9.66 11.45 10.54
CA SER A 79 -9.88 11.46 9.10
C SER A 79 -8.66 10.97 8.33
N LEU A 80 -7.46 11.41 8.70
CA LEU A 80 -6.22 10.99 8.07
C LEU A 80 -5.95 9.50 8.29
N SER A 81 -6.16 9.01 9.51
CA SER A 81 -6.05 7.60 9.86
C SER A 81 -7.02 6.72 9.06
N GLU A 82 -8.29 7.12 8.96
CA GLU A 82 -9.28 6.40 8.14
C GLU A 82 -8.87 6.34 6.66
N LYS A 83 -8.31 7.42 6.09
CA LYS A 83 -7.84 7.43 4.69
C LYS A 83 -6.59 6.57 4.51
N LYS A 84 -5.67 6.61 5.48
CA LYS A 84 -4.50 5.72 5.50
C LYS A 84 -4.95 4.26 5.47
N ASP A 85 -5.86 3.86 6.36
CA ASP A 85 -6.38 2.50 6.44
C ASP A 85 -7.08 2.07 5.15
N GLU A 86 -7.85 2.97 4.53
CA GLU A 86 -8.49 2.71 3.24
C GLU A 86 -7.45 2.41 2.14
N VAL A 87 -6.39 3.22 2.06
CA VAL A 87 -5.33 3.04 1.06
C VAL A 87 -4.52 1.79 1.34
N VAL A 88 -4.18 1.50 2.60
CA VAL A 88 -3.54 0.26 3.04
C VAL A 88 -4.36 -0.95 2.58
N ARG A 89 -5.68 -0.94 2.80
CA ARG A 89 -6.57 -2.02 2.36
C ARG A 89 -6.57 -2.19 0.84
N LYS A 90 -6.62 -1.09 0.09
CA LYS A 90 -6.58 -1.12 -1.39
C LYS A 90 -5.26 -1.68 -1.92
N LEU A 91 -4.13 -1.28 -1.32
CA LEU A 91 -2.81 -1.79 -1.68
C LEU A 91 -2.70 -3.29 -1.39
N SER A 92 -3.10 -3.73 -0.20
CA SER A 92 -3.09 -5.15 0.18
C SER A 92 -3.93 -6.01 -0.77
N LEU A 93 -5.15 -5.56 -1.12
CA LEU A 93 -5.98 -6.27 -2.09
C LEU A 93 -5.30 -6.36 -3.46
N LYS A 94 -4.65 -5.28 -3.91
CA LYS A 94 -3.97 -5.28 -5.21
C LYS A 94 -2.77 -6.21 -5.22
N ILE A 95 -1.99 -6.27 -4.14
CA ILE A 95 -0.87 -7.20 -4.00
C ILE A 95 -1.37 -8.64 -4.11
N VAL A 96 -2.42 -9.01 -3.39
CA VAL A 96 -3.03 -10.35 -3.46
C VAL A 96 -3.50 -10.69 -4.88
N GLU A 97 -4.13 -9.75 -5.58
CA GLU A 97 -4.55 -9.94 -6.98
C GLU A 97 -3.34 -10.25 -7.89
N LEU A 98 -2.25 -9.49 -7.76
CA LEU A 98 -1.03 -9.69 -8.55
C LEU A 98 -0.33 -11.02 -8.18
N GLU A 99 -0.34 -11.42 -6.91
CA GLU A 99 0.16 -12.73 -6.50
C GLU A 99 -0.65 -13.89 -7.10
N GLY A 100 -1.98 -13.73 -7.20
CA GLY A 100 -2.84 -14.68 -7.92
C GLY A 100 -2.50 -14.78 -9.40
N GLN A 101 -2.27 -13.65 -10.08
CA GLN A 101 -1.83 -13.63 -11.48
C GLN A 101 -0.46 -14.32 -11.65
N LYS A 102 0.47 -14.08 -10.72
CA LYS A 102 1.80 -14.71 -10.70
C LYS A 102 1.69 -16.23 -10.61
N LEU A 103 0.82 -16.73 -9.73
CA LEU A 103 0.55 -18.16 -9.60
C LEU A 103 0.02 -18.74 -10.93
N ALA A 104 -0.97 -18.09 -11.54
CA ALA A 104 -1.56 -18.53 -12.80
C ALA A 104 -0.53 -18.60 -13.94
N ILE A 105 0.34 -17.59 -14.07
CA ILE A 105 1.43 -17.59 -15.06
C ILE A 105 2.42 -18.72 -14.76
N GLY A 106 2.77 -18.94 -13.49
CA GLY A 106 3.64 -20.05 -13.07
C GLY A 106 3.09 -21.41 -13.50
N THR A 107 1.80 -21.66 -13.23
CA THR A 107 1.12 -22.90 -13.68
C THR A 107 1.12 -23.03 -15.21
N ALA A 108 0.89 -21.93 -15.93
CA ALA A 108 0.93 -21.94 -17.40
C ALA A 108 2.33 -22.28 -17.93
N ILE A 109 3.40 -21.79 -17.29
CA ILE A 109 4.78 -22.16 -17.63
C ILE A 109 5.00 -23.66 -17.43
N THR A 110 4.58 -24.22 -16.29
CA THR A 110 4.71 -25.66 -16.00
C THR A 110 4.01 -26.50 -17.08
N ILE A 111 2.80 -26.12 -17.50
CA ILE A 111 2.06 -26.82 -18.56
C ILE A 111 2.80 -26.74 -19.90
N LEU A 112 3.37 -25.58 -20.24
CA LEU A 112 4.16 -25.41 -21.46
C LEU A 112 5.45 -26.24 -21.41
N GLU A 113 6.10 -26.34 -20.25
CA GLU A 113 7.30 -27.17 -20.05
C GLU A 113 6.98 -28.66 -20.23
N MET A 114 5.85 -29.12 -19.69
CA MET A 114 5.34 -30.49 -19.94
C MET A 114 5.02 -30.70 -21.43
N SER A 115 4.35 -29.75 -22.07
CA SER A 115 4.00 -29.85 -23.50
C SER A 115 5.25 -29.91 -24.38
N LYS A 116 6.30 -29.14 -24.02
CA LYS A 116 7.58 -29.14 -24.70
C LYS A 116 8.28 -30.49 -24.61
N SER A 117 8.26 -31.15 -23.45
CA SER A 117 8.91 -32.46 -23.25
C SER A 117 8.23 -33.58 -24.05
N MET A 118 6.91 -33.48 -24.23
CA MET A 118 6.11 -34.44 -25.00
C MET A 118 6.16 -34.22 -26.52
N THR A 119 6.64 -33.05 -26.97
CA THR A 119 6.73 -32.73 -28.40
C THR A 119 7.94 -33.42 -29.04
N LYS A 120 7.70 -34.34 -29.99
CA LYS A 120 8.77 -34.98 -30.78
C LYS A 120 9.49 -33.97 -31.67
N GLU A 121 10.77 -34.20 -31.94
CA GLU A 121 11.55 -33.38 -32.89
C GLU A 121 10.94 -33.51 -34.29
N ALA A 122 10.72 -32.36 -34.91
CA ALA A 122 10.54 -32.25 -36.35
C ALA A 122 11.92 -32.04 -36.97
#